data_AF-A0A2E6NRP8-F1
#
_entry.id   AF-A0A2E6NRP8-F1
#
_cell.length_a   1.000
_cell.length_b   1.000
_cell.length_c   1.000
_cell.angle_alpha   90.00
_cell.angle_beta   90.00
_cell.angle_gamma   90.00
#
_symmetry.space_group_name_H-M   'P 1'
#
loop_
_entity.id
_entity.type
_entity.pdbx_description
1 polymer ?
#
loop_
_entity_poly.entity_id
_entity_poly.type
_entity_poly.pdbx_seq_one_letter_code
_entity_poly.pdbx_strand_id
1 'polypeptide(L)'
;MNDPGRQDEDRKNFHGTGNDGFACGHCSREVLPLVQGSYRNHCPACLWSKHVDVVPGDRGSDCGGLMEPVKLTGSSASGWKVLQCCTACGFERANRVVLDDPRQPDCWDTLVALGAENS
;
A
#
# COMPACT_ATOMS: atom_id res chain seq x y z
N MET A 1 2.92 11.44 14.45
CA MET A 1 3.08 12.82 13.92
C MET A 1 3.16 12.69 12.41
N ASN A 2 2.15 13.12 11.66
CA ASN A 2 2.19 13.12 10.20
C ASN A 2 2.96 14.36 9.75
N ASP A 3 4.21 14.18 9.33
CA ASP A 3 5.01 15.24 8.70
C ASP A 3 4.64 15.34 7.22
N PRO A 4 3.99 16.43 6.78
CA PRO A 4 3.60 16.62 5.38
C PRO A 4 4.81 16.67 4.42
N GLY A 5 6.03 16.95 4.89
CA GLY A 5 7.23 16.99 4.05
C GLY A 5 7.65 15.61 3.50
N ARG A 6 7.36 14.53 4.25
CA ARG A 6 7.78 13.17 3.90
C ARG A 6 7.12 12.64 2.63
N GLN A 7 5.86 13.02 2.36
CA GLN A 7 5.11 12.53 1.19
C GLN A 7 5.57 13.15 -0.14
N ASP A 8 6.09 14.38 -0.13
CA ASP A 8 6.62 15.06 -1.34
C ASP A 8 8.03 14.57 -1.70
N GLU A 9 8.83 14.17 -0.72
CA GLU A 9 10.14 13.53 -0.93
C GLU A 9 10.00 12.10 -1.49
N ASP A 10 9.03 11.33 -0.99
CA ASP A 10 8.70 9.99 -1.48
C ASP A 10 8.38 9.97 -2.98
N ARG A 11 7.73 11.03 -3.51
CA ARG A 11 7.46 11.18 -4.95
C ARG A 11 8.72 11.48 -5.78
N LYS A 12 9.71 12.18 -5.22
CA LYS A 12 10.95 12.54 -5.92
C LYS A 12 11.93 11.36 -6.00
N ASN A 13 11.87 10.44 -5.03
CA ASN A 13 12.75 9.28 -4.91
C ASN A 13 12.06 7.94 -5.24
N PHE A 14 10.94 7.98 -5.98
CA PHE A 14 10.24 6.78 -6.40
C PHE A 14 11.07 5.99 -7.43
N HIS A 15 11.35 4.72 -7.13
CA HIS A 15 12.00 3.79 -8.04
C HIS A 15 10.95 2.94 -8.75
N GLY A 16 10.85 3.04 -10.07
CA GLY A 16 9.86 2.34 -10.89
C GLY A 16 10.10 0.85 -11.10
N THR A 17 10.49 0.13 -10.05
CA THR A 17 10.76 -1.31 -10.10
C THR A 17 9.74 -2.08 -9.24
N GLY A 18 9.42 -3.32 -9.64
CA GLY A 18 8.61 -4.21 -8.81
C GLY A 18 7.09 -4.11 -8.98
N ASN A 19 6.59 -3.81 -10.18
CA ASN A 19 5.21 -4.18 -10.57
C ASN A 19 5.20 -5.66 -10.99
N ASP A 20 5.65 -6.52 -10.09
CA ASP A 20 5.64 -7.96 -10.23
C ASP A 20 4.53 -8.51 -9.34
N GLY A 21 3.97 -9.65 -9.73
CA GLY A 21 3.02 -10.35 -8.87
C GLY A 21 3.70 -10.87 -7.60
N PHE A 22 2.93 -11.04 -6.53
CA PHE A 22 3.44 -11.58 -5.26
C PHE A 22 2.37 -12.37 -4.50
N ALA A 23 2.80 -13.28 -3.62
CA ALA A 23 1.90 -13.92 -2.66
C ALA A 23 1.76 -13.04 -1.40
N CYS A 24 0.52 -12.76 -0.99
CA CYS A 24 0.27 -11.97 0.22
C CYS A 24 0.78 -12.71 1.46
N GLY A 25 1.64 -12.06 2.26
CA GLY A 25 2.16 -12.66 3.50
C GLY A 25 1.15 -12.77 4.65
N HIS A 26 -0.04 -12.13 4.54
CA HIS A 26 -1.10 -12.19 5.55
C HIS A 26 -2.18 -13.22 5.21
N CYS A 27 -2.75 -13.18 4.00
CA CYS A 27 -3.85 -14.06 3.59
C CYS A 27 -3.48 -15.09 2.52
N SER A 28 -2.21 -15.15 2.11
CA SER A 28 -1.67 -16.09 1.11
C SER A 28 -2.24 -15.96 -0.31
N ARG A 29 -3.15 -15.01 -0.56
CA ARG A 29 -3.71 -14.78 -1.90
C ARG A 29 -2.63 -14.29 -2.87
N GLU A 30 -2.68 -14.79 -4.10
CA GLU A 30 -1.87 -14.28 -5.21
C GLU A 30 -2.31 -12.87 -5.61
N VAL A 31 -1.34 -11.96 -5.72
CA VAL A 31 -1.49 -10.59 -6.14
C VAL A 31 -0.88 -10.45 -7.53
N LEU A 32 -1.67 -10.02 -8.49
CA LEU A 32 -1.24 -9.85 -9.88
C LEU A 32 -0.57 -8.47 -10.06
N PRO A 33 0.33 -8.33 -11.04
CA PRO A 33 0.83 -7.03 -11.43
C PRO A 33 -0.31 -6.17 -12.00
N LEU A 34 -0.25 -4.85 -11.80
CA LEU A 34 -1.25 -3.93 -12.33
C LEU A 34 -1.15 -3.83 -13.84
N VAL A 35 -2.29 -3.82 -14.54
CA VAL A 35 -2.34 -3.80 -16.01
C VAL A 35 -1.72 -2.52 -16.59
N GLN A 36 -1.92 -1.40 -15.91
CA GLN A 36 -1.46 -0.08 -16.38
C GLN A 36 0.00 0.23 -16.01
N GLY A 37 0.76 -0.75 -15.50
CA GLY A 37 2.18 -0.58 -15.20
C GLY A 37 2.48 0.28 -13.95
N SER A 38 1.46 0.69 -13.20
CA SER A 38 1.63 1.30 -11.88
C SER A 38 1.98 0.23 -10.83
N TYR A 39 2.23 0.66 -9.59
CA TYR A 39 2.78 -0.20 -8.54
C TYR A 39 1.82 -0.30 -7.37
N ARG A 40 1.74 -1.50 -6.80
CA ARG A 40 0.95 -1.80 -5.61
C ARG A 40 1.79 -2.62 -4.64
N ASN A 41 1.75 -2.24 -3.37
CA ASN A 41 2.46 -2.96 -2.31
C ASN A 41 1.51 -3.77 -1.39
N HIS A 42 0.21 -3.46 -1.42
CA HIS A 42 -0.78 -4.15 -0.59
C HIS A 42 -1.54 -5.23 -1.36
N CYS A 43 -2.02 -6.24 -0.66
CA CYS A 43 -2.95 -7.20 -1.22
C CYS A 43 -4.32 -6.53 -1.48
N PRO A 44 -4.92 -6.65 -2.66
CA PRO A 44 -6.23 -6.04 -2.93
C PRO A 44 -7.36 -6.62 -2.08
N ALA A 45 -7.22 -7.86 -1.57
CA ALA A 45 -8.28 -8.52 -0.81
C ALA A 45 -8.26 -8.20 0.69
N CYS A 46 -7.10 -7.90 1.28
CA CYS A 46 -7.00 -7.65 2.71
C CYS A 46 -6.23 -6.38 3.07
N LEU A 47 -5.71 -5.66 2.07
CA LEU A 47 -4.96 -4.41 2.22
C LEU A 47 -3.69 -4.50 3.07
N TRP A 48 -3.18 -5.70 3.37
CA TRP A 48 -1.88 -5.88 4.03
C TRP A 48 -0.73 -5.78 3.03
N SER A 49 0.37 -5.14 3.43
CA SER A 49 1.61 -5.05 2.66
C SER A 49 2.77 -5.78 3.34
N LYS A 50 3.94 -5.76 2.69
CA LYS A 50 5.22 -6.11 3.31
C LYS A 50 6.15 -4.89 3.30
N HIS A 51 6.87 -4.68 4.40
CA HIS A 51 7.88 -3.63 4.51
C HIS A 51 9.15 -4.10 3.80
N VAL A 52 9.22 -3.81 2.51
CA VAL A 52 10.36 -4.16 1.65
C VAL A 52 11.03 -2.94 1.06
N ASP A 53 10.48 -1.74 1.25
CA ASP A 53 10.98 -0.51 0.64
C ASP A 53 11.60 0.42 1.68
N VAL A 54 12.81 0.96 1.44
CA VAL A 54 13.32 2.10 2.22
C VAL A 54 12.75 3.39 1.63
N VAL A 55 12.90 3.58 0.33
CA VAL A 55 12.13 4.55 -0.46
C VAL A 55 11.15 3.79 -1.38
N PRO A 56 10.01 4.39 -1.76
CA PRO A 56 9.01 3.72 -2.59
C PRO A 56 9.59 3.03 -3.83
N GLY A 57 9.36 1.71 -3.93
CA GLY A 57 9.72 0.87 -5.08
C GLY A 57 11.18 0.39 -5.17
N ASP A 58 12.06 0.78 -4.23
CA ASP A 58 13.46 0.36 -4.24
C ASP A 58 13.69 -1.10 -3.80
N ARG A 59 12.71 -1.71 -3.12
CA ARG A 59 12.81 -3.04 -2.51
C ARG A 59 14.06 -3.22 -1.62
N GLY A 60 14.55 -2.14 -1.01
CA GLY A 60 15.82 -2.09 -0.28
C GLY A 60 15.73 -2.26 1.24
N SER A 61 14.54 -2.50 1.82
CA SER A 61 14.37 -2.62 3.27
C SER A 61 14.65 -4.04 3.75
N ASP A 62 15.59 -4.18 4.69
CA ASP A 62 15.92 -5.44 5.36
C ASP A 62 14.87 -5.88 6.40
N CYS A 63 13.83 -5.06 6.65
CA CYS A 63 12.85 -5.36 7.69
C CYS A 63 11.99 -6.59 7.35
N GLY A 64 11.40 -6.61 6.15
CA GLY A 64 10.55 -7.71 5.68
C GLY A 64 9.27 -7.94 6.48
N GLY A 65 8.97 -7.14 7.51
CA GLY A 65 7.80 -7.27 8.36
C GLY A 65 6.49 -7.02 7.61
N LEU A 66 5.40 -7.64 8.07
CA LEU A 66 4.07 -7.33 7.53
C LEU A 66 3.67 -5.90 7.91
N MET A 67 2.92 -5.23 7.03
CA MET A 67 2.35 -3.92 7.32
C MET A 67 0.83 -4.01 7.33
N GLU A 68 0.27 -3.69 8.49
CA GLU A 68 -1.17 -3.70 8.76
C GLU A 68 -1.83 -2.47 8.13
N PRO A 69 -2.99 -2.59 7.46
CA PRO A 69 -3.79 -1.45 7.08
C PRO A 69 -4.39 -0.79 8.33
N VAL A 70 -3.98 0.45 8.60
CA VAL A 70 -4.38 1.19 9.81
C VAL A 70 -5.57 2.08 9.53
N LYS A 71 -5.56 2.85 8.42
CA LYS A 71 -6.59 3.85 8.15
C LYS A 71 -6.72 4.18 6.68
N LEU A 72 -7.96 4.41 6.22
CA LEU A 72 -8.22 5.05 4.93
C LEU A 72 -8.05 6.58 5.04
N THR A 73 -7.24 7.16 4.17
CA THR A 73 -6.88 8.59 4.15
C THR A 73 -7.03 9.18 2.75
N GLY A 74 -7.07 10.51 2.65
CA GLY A 74 -7.22 11.21 1.37
C GLY A 74 -8.66 11.65 1.13
N SER A 75 -8.99 11.92 -0.14
CA SER A 75 -10.32 12.35 -0.55
C SER A 75 -10.58 11.97 -2.02
N SER A 76 -11.80 12.22 -2.49
CA SER A 76 -12.13 12.09 -3.91
C SER A 76 -11.28 13.01 -4.81
N ALA A 77 -10.81 14.15 -4.30
CA ALA A 77 -10.01 15.10 -5.05
C ALA A 77 -8.51 14.73 -5.10
N SER A 78 -7.95 14.22 -3.99
CA SER A 78 -6.52 13.88 -3.90
C SER A 78 -6.21 12.39 -4.16
N GLY A 79 -7.25 11.57 -4.27
CA GLY A 79 -7.15 10.11 -4.33
C GLY A 79 -7.06 9.50 -2.93
N TRP A 80 -7.71 8.34 -2.77
CA TRP A 80 -7.67 7.58 -1.53
C TRP A 80 -6.34 6.82 -1.38
N LYS A 81 -5.87 6.73 -0.13
CA LYS A 81 -4.68 5.99 0.26
C LYS A 81 -4.95 5.19 1.53
N VAL A 82 -4.33 4.02 1.66
CA VAL A 82 -4.31 3.22 2.88
C VAL A 82 -3.04 3.56 3.65
N LEU A 83 -3.18 4.17 4.82
CA LEU A 83 -2.09 4.28 5.80
C LEU A 83 -1.83 2.88 6.37
N GLN A 84 -0.58 2.46 6.35
CA GLN A 84 -0.16 1.16 6.83
C GLN A 84 0.99 1.30 7.84
N CYS A 85 1.03 0.42 8.83
CA CYS A 85 2.07 0.39 9.85
C CYS A 85 2.76 -0.97 9.88
N CYS A 86 4.10 -0.98 9.84
CA CYS A 86 4.88 -2.20 9.94
C CYS A 86 4.80 -2.77 11.37
N THR A 87 4.34 -4.02 11.48
CA THR A 87 4.18 -4.69 12.78
C THR A 87 5.52 -5.05 13.45
N ALA A 88 6.62 -5.05 12.68
CA ALA A 88 7.95 -5.39 13.18
C ALA A 88 8.76 -4.17 13.67
N CYS A 89 8.66 -3.02 12.98
CA CYS A 89 9.47 -1.84 13.30
C CYS A 89 8.69 -0.53 13.51
N GLY A 90 7.37 -0.54 13.33
CA GLY A 90 6.51 0.64 13.49
C GLY A 90 6.60 1.68 12.37
N PHE A 91 7.30 1.38 11.26
CA PHE A 91 7.36 2.28 10.11
C PHE A 91 5.97 2.45 9.48
N GLU A 92 5.58 3.70 9.19
CA GLU A 92 4.30 4.04 8.58
C GLU A 92 4.46 4.56 7.15
N ARG A 93 3.55 4.15 6.25
CA ARG A 93 3.46 4.69 4.88
C ARG A 93 2.04 4.61 4.35
N ALA A 94 1.65 5.61 3.55
CA ALA A 94 0.39 5.61 2.84
C ALA A 94 0.57 5.14 1.38
N ASN A 95 -0.16 4.10 0.98
CA ASN A 95 -0.15 3.56 -0.38
C ASN A 95 -1.46 3.88 -1.12
N ARG A 96 -1.40 4.19 -2.42
CA ARG A 96 -2.58 4.54 -3.23
C ARG A 96 -3.55 3.37 -3.34
N VAL A 97 -4.85 3.63 -3.20
CA VAL A 97 -5.92 2.68 -3.50
C VAL A 97 -6.08 2.55 -5.02
N VAL A 98 -6.26 1.32 -5.50
CA VAL A 98 -6.38 0.98 -6.92
C VAL A 98 -7.73 0.31 -7.18
N LEU A 99 -8.72 1.10 -7.64
CA LEU A 99 -10.06 0.61 -7.97
C LEU A 99 -10.27 0.38 -9.47
N ASP A 100 -9.37 0.88 -10.30
CA ASP A 100 -9.45 0.92 -11.75
C ASP A 100 -8.65 -0.19 -12.46
N ASP A 101 -8.00 -1.09 -11.70
CA ASP A 101 -7.37 -2.27 -12.30
C ASP A 101 -8.43 -3.26 -12.79
N PRO A 102 -8.44 -3.63 -14.08
CA PRO A 102 -9.50 -4.46 -14.64
C PRO A 102 -9.38 -5.95 -14.27
N ARG A 103 -8.27 -6.39 -13.66
CA ARG A 103 -8.06 -7.81 -13.30
C ARG A 103 -8.25 -8.06 -11.81
N GLN A 104 -7.74 -7.17 -10.98
CA GLN A 104 -7.67 -7.37 -9.55
C GLN A 104 -7.70 -6.02 -8.81
N PRO A 105 -8.83 -5.29 -8.84
CA PRO A 105 -8.99 -4.05 -8.10
C PRO A 105 -9.00 -4.32 -6.59
N ASP A 106 -8.74 -3.29 -5.80
CA ASP A 106 -8.88 -3.34 -4.34
C ASP A 106 -10.33 -3.63 -3.95
N CYS A 107 -10.51 -4.51 -2.98
CA CYS A 107 -11.82 -4.96 -2.51
C CYS A 107 -12.54 -3.80 -1.82
N TRP A 108 -13.66 -3.37 -2.41
CA TRP A 108 -14.49 -2.29 -1.88
C TRP A 108 -14.94 -2.53 -0.45
N ASP A 109 -15.42 -3.74 -0.14
CA ASP A 109 -15.92 -4.07 1.21
C ASP A 109 -14.82 -3.94 2.27
N THR A 110 -13.58 -4.30 1.92
CA THR A 110 -12.43 -4.16 2.82
C THR A 110 -12.07 -2.70 3.04
N LEU A 111 -12.16 -1.86 2.00
CA LEU A 111 -11.93 -0.42 2.10
C LEU A 111 -13.01 0.27 2.95
N VAL A 112 -14.27 -0.11 2.78
CA VAL A 112 -15.39 0.40 3.58
C VAL A 112 -15.24 0.02 5.05
N ALA A 113 -14.92 -1.25 5.33
CA ALA A 113 -14.68 -1.71 6.71
C ALA A 113 -13.54 -0.91 7.36
N LEU A 114 -12.41 -0.77 6.67
CA LEU A 114 -11.27 0.01 7.16
C LEU A 114 -11.63 1.48 7.44
N GLY A 115 -12.46 2.09 6.57
CA GLY A 115 -12.94 3.45 6.73
C GLY A 115 -13.87 3.62 7.93
N ALA A 116 -14.75 2.65 8.18
CA ALA A 116 -15.73 2.69 9.28
C ALA A 116 -15.08 2.53 10.66
N GLU A 117 -14.02 1.72 10.77
CA GLU A 117 -13.33 1.45 12.04
C GLU A 117 -12.49 2.63 12.55
N ASN A 118 -12.18 3.61 11.68
CA ASN A 118 -11.22 4.69 11.94
C ASN A 118 -11.80 6.10 11.71
N SER A 119 -13.13 6.21 11.66
CA SER A 119 -13.90 7.46 11.52
C SER A 119 -14.15 8.15 12.85
#